data_AF-A0A1P8XKY1-F1
#
_entry.id   AF-A0A1P8XKY1-F1
#
_cell.length_a   1.000
_cell.length_b   1.000
_cell.length_c   1.000
_cell.angle_alpha   90.00
_cell.angle_beta   90.00
_cell.angle_gamma   90.00
#
_symmetry.space_group_name_H-M   'P 1'
#
loop_
_entity.id
_entity.type
_entity.pdbx_description
1 polymer ?
#
loop_
_entity_poly.entity_id
_entity_poly.type
_entity_poly.pdbx_seq_one_letter_code
_entity_poly.pdbx_strand_id
1 'polypeptide(L)' 'MPALNVDFSDEELAVVREAARNAGMSMRAFVKQTTLDKAVDREGRVRALGQEIAQRSAELNSRLA' A
#
# COMPACT_ATOMS: atom_id res chain seq x y z
N MET A 1 -3.28 -21.12 -12.44
CA MET A 1 -3.18 -20.05 -11.42
C MET A 1 -4.58 -19.53 -11.18
N PRO A 2 -5.09 -19.45 -9.94
CA PRO A 2 -6.43 -18.92 -9.70
C PRO A 2 -6.55 -17.52 -10.30
N ALA A 3 -7.63 -17.28 -11.04
CA ALA A 3 -7.94 -16.00 -11.67
C ALA A 3 -9.09 -15.36 -10.89
N LEU A 4 -8.89 -14.12 -10.45
CA LEU A 4 -9.94 -13.28 -9.91
C LEU A 4 -10.53 -12.51 -11.11
N ASN A 5 -11.72 -12.92 -11.55
CA ASN A 5 -12.46 -12.21 -12.58
C ASN A 5 -13.25 -11.09 -11.89
N VAL A 6 -12.88 -9.85 -12.17
CA VAL A 6 -13.56 -8.65 -11.68
C VAL A 6 -13.96 -7.85 -12.90
N ASP A 7 -15.24 -7.55 -13.01
CA ASP A 7 -15.78 -6.69 -14.05
C ASP A 7 -15.59 -5.23 -13.63
N PHE A 8 -15.17 -4.41 -14.59
CA PHE A 8 -15.07 -2.96 -14.44
C PHE A 8 -15.93 -2.31 -15.50
N SER A 9 -16.61 -1.22 -15.15
CA SER A 9 -17.17 -0.34 -16.15
C SER A 9 -16.05 0.37 -16.94
N ASP A 10 -16.39 0.93 -18.10
CA ASP A 10 -15.42 1.69 -18.90
C ASP A 10 -14.87 2.91 -18.13
N GLU A 11 -15.71 3.52 -17.29
CA GLU A 11 -15.36 4.67 -16.44
C GLU A 11 -14.36 4.24 -15.35
N GLU A 12 -14.60 3.11 -14.70
CA GLU A 12 -13.69 2.56 -13.69
C GLU A 12 -12.34 2.15 -14.33
N LEU A 13 -12.38 1.57 -15.54
CA LEU A 13 -11.16 1.25 -16.29
C LEU A 13 -10.36 2.51 -16.65
N ALA A 14 -11.03 3.62 -16.97
CA ALA A 14 -10.35 4.88 -17.25
C ALA A 14 -9.57 5.37 -16.02
N VAL A 15 -10.19 5.32 -14.84
CA VAL A 15 -9.55 5.68 -13.56
C VAL A 15 -8.35 4.78 -13.27
N VAL A 16 -8.51 3.46 -13.38
CA VAL A 16 -7.42 2.49 -13.14
C VAL A 16 -6.27 2.68 -14.13
N ARG A 17 -6.58 2.97 -15.39
CA ARG A 17 -5.58 3.21 -16.44
C ARG A 17 -4.76 4.46 -16.17
N GLU A 18 -5.42 5.55 -15.79
CA GLU A 18 -4.74 6.80 -15.44
C GLU A 18 -3.85 6.62 -14.21
N ALA A 19 -4.36 5.98 -13.15
CA ALA A 19 -3.59 5.71 -11.95
C ALA A 19 -2.37 4.82 -12.21
N ALA A 20 -2.52 3.77 -13.04
CA ALA A 20 -1.42 2.91 -13.45
C ALA A 20 -0.37 3.67 -14.27
N ARG A 21 -0.80 4.56 -15.19
CA ARG A 21 0.09 5.42 -15.97
C ARG A 21 0.89 6.36 -15.07
N ASN A 22 0.22 7.00 -14.11
CA ASN A 22 0.86 7.91 -13.15
C ASN A 22 1.88 7.17 -12.26
N ALA A 23 1.63 5.90 -11.97
CA ALA A 23 2.55 5.03 -11.23
C ALA A 23 3.66 4.39 -12.11
N GLY A 24 3.66 4.62 -13.42
CA GLY A 24 4.61 3.98 -14.35
C GLY A 24 4.46 2.45 -14.45
N MET A 25 3.26 1.93 -14.16
CA MET A 25 2.96 0.50 -14.09
C MET A 25 1.97 0.08 -15.18
N SER A 26 1.97 -1.22 -15.52
CA SER A 26 0.83 -1.81 -16.26
C SER A 26 -0.40 -1.87 -15.36
N MET A 27 -1.61 -1.77 -15.95
CA MET A 27 -2.87 -1.84 -15.18
C MET A 27 -2.96 -3.10 -14.32
N ARG A 28 -2.56 -4.26 -14.86
CA ARG A 28 -2.58 -5.54 -14.13
C ARG A 28 -1.64 -5.51 -12.92
N ALA A 29 -0.43 -4.99 -13.09
CA ALA A 29 0.54 -4.88 -12.00
C ALA A 29 0.05 -3.89 -10.93
N PHE A 30 -0.49 -2.76 -11.36
CA PHE A 30 -1.05 -1.73 -10.49
C PHE A 30 -2.22 -2.26 -9.64
N VAL A 31 -3.21 -2.92 -10.25
CA VAL A 31 -4.34 -3.51 -9.53
C VAL A 31 -3.87 -4.57 -8.54
N LYS A 32 -2.99 -5.49 -8.97
CA LYS A 32 -2.45 -6.52 -8.08
C LYS A 32 -1.75 -5.90 -6.86
N GLN A 33 -0.89 -4.91 -7.07
CA GLN A 33 -0.12 -4.29 -6.01
C GLN A 33 -1.02 -3.53 -5.03
N THR A 34 -1.93 -2.69 -5.54
CA THR A 34 -2.84 -1.91 -4.70
C THR A 34 -3.81 -2.79 -3.90
N THR A 35 -4.32 -3.88 -4.50
CA THR A 35 -5.14 -4.86 -3.78
C THR A 35 -4.34 -5.53 -2.65
N LEU A 36 -3.09 -5.92 -2.89
CA LEU A 36 -2.24 -6.50 -1.85
C LEU A 36 -1.90 -5.48 -0.76
N ASP A 37 -1.58 -4.24 -1.12
CA ASP A 37 -1.27 -3.18 -0.18
C ASP A 37 -2.46 -2.89 0.75
N LYS A 38 -3.68 -2.89 0.21
CA LYS A 38 -4.90 -2.77 1.01
C LYS A 38 -5.18 -4.01 1.85
N ALA A 39 -5.02 -5.22 1.29
CA ALA A 39 -5.27 -6.47 2.00
C ALA A 39 -4.31 -6.69 3.18
N VAL A 40 -3.07 -6.21 3.07
CA VAL A 40 -2.03 -6.34 4.10
C VAL A 40 -2.09 -5.23 5.16
N ASP A 41 -3.05 -4.30 5.06
CA ASP A 41 -3.10 -3.08 5.87
C ASP A 41 -1.72 -2.39 5.93
N ARG A 42 -1.14 -2.15 4.75
CA ARG A 42 0.21 -1.57 4.66
C ARG A 42 0.30 -0.25 5.42
N GLU A 43 -0.77 0.55 5.42
CA GLU A 43 -0.83 1.81 6.17
C GLU A 43 -0.84 1.60 7.69
N GLY A 44 -1.64 0.67 8.22
CA GLY A 44 -1.60 0.33 9.64
C GLY A 44 -0.27 -0.25 10.08
N ARG A 45 0.37 -1.08 9.25
CA ARG A 45 1.73 -1.60 9.51
C ARG A 45 2.80 -0.52 9.54
N VAL A 46 2.76 0.43 8.60
CA VAL A 46 3.70 1.57 8.58
C VAL A 46 3.48 2.45 9.82
N ARG A 47 2.22 2.70 10.20
CA ARG A 47 1.88 3.48 11.41
C ARG A 47 2.39 2.81 12.68
N ALA A 48 2.17 1.50 12.83
CA ALA A 48 2.63 0.73 13.98
C ALA A 48 4.17 0.72 14.09
N LEU A 49 4.87 0.53 12.97
CA LEU A 49 6.34 0.60 12.93
C LEU A 49 6.86 1.99 13.32
N GLY A 50 6.21 3.06 12.85
CA GLY A 50 6.55 4.42 13.25
C GLY A 50 6.43 4.66 14.74
N GLN A 51 5.36 4.14 15.38
CA GLN A 51 5.17 4.21 16.82
C GLN A 51 6.25 3.43 17.58
N GLU A 52 6.61 2.23 17.11
CA GLU A 52 7.66 1.43 17.72
C GLU A 52 9.02 2.13 17.69
N ILE A 53 9.39 2.73 16.56
CA ILE A 53 10.64 3.49 16.43
C ILE A 53 10.65 4.67 17.40
N ALA A 54 9.57 5.46 17.44
CA ALA A 54 9.46 6.59 18.34
C ALA A 54 9.60 6.18 19.82
N GLN A 55 8.95 5.07 20.21
CA GLN A 55 9.04 4.53 21.56
C GLN A 55 10.46 4.10 21.92
N ARG A 56 11.13 3.36 21.02
CA ARG A 56 12.52 2.90 21.23
C ARG A 56 13.49 4.08 21.29
N SER A 57 13.31 5.10 20.45
CA SER A 57 14.13 6.32 20.48
C SER A 57 13.95 7.10 21.78
N ALA A 58 12.72 7.22 22.30
CA ALA A 58 12.45 7.86 23.58
C ALA A 58 13.13 7.10 24.73
N GLU A 59 13.01 5.76 24.75
CA GLU A 59 13.65 4.91 25.77
C GLU A 59 15.19 5.04 25.73
N LEU A 60 15.79 5.01 24.54
CA LEU A 60 17.23 5.17 24.37
C LEU A 60 17.70 6.56 24.85
N ASN A 61 16.99 7.62 24.49
CA ASN A 61 17.31 8.98 24.96
C ASN A 61 17.22 9.08 26.49
N SER A 62 16.24 8.45 27.13
CA SER A 62 16.14 8.43 28.59
C SER A 62 17.26 7.63 29.27
N ARG A 63 17.90 6.68 28.58
CA ARG A 63 18.99 5.85 29.11
C ARG A 63 20.38 6.44 28.87
N LEU A 64 20.50 7.33 27.90
CA LEU A 64 21.76 8.01 27.51
C LEU A 64 21.89 9.42 28.09
N ALA A 65 20.84 9.94 28.73
CA ALA A 65 20.84 11.19 29.50
C ALA A 65 21.18 10.93 30.98
#